data_AF-A0A8H8CJN0-F1
#
_entry.id   AF-A0A8H8CJN0-F1
#
_cell.length_a   1.000
_cell.length_b   1.000
_cell.length_c   1.000
_cell.angle_alpha   90.00
_cell.angle_beta   90.00
_cell.angle_gamma   90.00
#
_symmetry.space_group_name_H-M   'P 1'
#
loop_
_entity.id
_entity.type
_entity.pdbx_description
1 polymer ?
#
loop_
_entity_poly.entity_id
_entity_poly.type
_entity_poly.pdbx_seq_one_letter_code
_entity_poly.pdbx_strand_id
1 'polypeptide(L)'
;MPFGSGVSNIPRCPDSSRLNLDDLVDSTIESFELLVPWCSGQESGSKAGTMIRAQACSYAIAIDKSIIAAQYGFNTAREVLTIVRLSKACDKKGTQEHWKDMLKWAERGKKNAIDAQKEFRNVRVILMKLIEQAKRDPEETHDQLDTLKSHIPVLERFSEQVSQFASWWNGLEMQNGSQHRRTMMLQSMYNQVREASVVAEWMKLEDQYVDYTSAIKDLTELNPDYKTILQQALAGNMSTSR
;
A
#
# COMPACT_ATOMS: atom_id res chain seq x y z
N MET A 1 37.93 0.23 33.37
CA MET A 1 36.49 0.42 33.13
C MET A 1 36.19 -0.06 31.71
N PRO A 2 35.37 -1.10 31.48
CA PRO A 2 35.00 -1.47 30.13
C PRO A 2 33.85 -0.57 29.66
N PHE A 3 33.99 -0.02 28.45
CA PHE A 3 32.95 0.72 27.76
C PHE A 3 31.73 -0.18 27.58
N GLY A 4 30.59 0.23 28.14
CA GLY A 4 29.31 -0.43 27.91
C GLY A 4 28.98 -0.36 26.43
N SER A 5 29.06 -1.51 25.76
CA SER A 5 28.60 -1.70 24.38
C SER A 5 27.15 -1.24 24.27
N GLY A 6 26.92 -0.16 23.53
CA GLY A 6 25.59 0.36 23.23
C GLY A 6 24.77 -0.72 22.54
N VAL A 7 23.69 -1.14 23.18
CA VAL A 7 22.76 -2.13 22.64
C VAL A 7 21.89 -1.45 21.58
N SER A 8 22.06 -1.82 20.31
CA SER A 8 21.15 -1.43 19.23
C SER A 8 19.91 -2.33 19.29
N ASN A 9 18.73 -1.72 19.41
CA ASN A 9 17.45 -2.42 19.36
C ASN A 9 16.84 -2.21 17.99
N ILE A 10 17.39 -2.89 16.98
CA ILE A 10 16.87 -2.81 15.62
C ILE A 10 15.52 -3.52 15.57
N PRO A 11 14.46 -2.88 15.03
CA PRO A 11 13.18 -3.51 14.75
C PRO A 11 13.38 -4.77 13.90
N ARG A 12 12.65 -5.84 14.23
CA ARG A 12 12.57 -6.96 13.28
C ARG A 12 11.75 -6.54 12.07
N CYS A 13 12.22 -6.95 10.89
CA CYS A 13 11.38 -6.93 9.71
C CYS A 13 10.30 -8.02 9.91
N PRO A 14 9.01 -7.70 9.68
CA PRO A 14 8.00 -8.73 9.53
C PRO A 14 8.36 -9.63 8.36
N ASP A 15 7.88 -10.87 8.39
CA ASP A 15 8.10 -11.83 7.32
C ASP A 15 7.72 -11.22 5.96
N SER A 16 8.75 -10.86 5.18
CA SER A 16 8.64 -10.23 3.87
C SER A 16 8.42 -11.27 2.77
N SER A 17 8.50 -12.58 3.06
CA SER A 17 8.21 -13.62 2.08
C SER A 17 6.74 -13.61 1.62
N ARG A 18 5.88 -12.88 2.34
CA ARG A 18 4.46 -12.67 2.01
C ARG A 18 4.21 -11.35 1.29
N LEU A 19 5.23 -10.53 1.10
CA LEU A 19 5.13 -9.27 0.39
C LEU A 19 5.75 -9.45 -1.00
N ASN A 20 4.92 -9.64 -2.02
CA ASN A 20 5.39 -9.63 -3.40
C ASN A 20 5.12 -8.26 -4.02
N LEU A 21 6.12 -7.37 -3.94
CA LEU A 21 5.99 -6.01 -4.48
C LEU A 21 5.94 -6.00 -6.01
N ASP A 22 6.55 -6.98 -6.68
CA ASP A 22 6.47 -7.12 -8.14
C ASP A 22 5.04 -7.46 -8.58
N ASP A 23 4.42 -8.44 -7.93
CA ASP A 23 2.99 -8.76 -8.15
C ASP A 23 2.09 -7.56 -7.86
N LEU A 24 2.43 -6.74 -6.85
CA LEU A 24 1.69 -5.53 -6.53
C LEU A 24 1.82 -4.48 -7.64
N VAL A 25 3.01 -4.31 -8.24
CA VAL A 25 3.21 -3.44 -9.42
C VAL A 25 2.36 -3.94 -10.58
N ASP A 26 2.53 -5.20 -10.99
CA ASP A 26 1.84 -5.77 -12.15
C ASP A 26 0.33 -5.65 -12.01
N SER A 27 -0.20 -6.05 -10.85
CA SER A 27 -1.64 -5.95 -10.58
C SER A 27 -2.14 -4.51 -10.44
N THR A 28 -1.29 -3.56 -10.03
CA THR A 28 -1.62 -2.12 -10.06
C THR A 28 -1.77 -1.63 -11.49
N ILE A 29 -0.81 -1.97 -12.37
CA ILE A 29 -0.81 -1.57 -13.78
C ILE A 29 -2.02 -2.17 -14.49
N GLU A 30 -2.21 -3.49 -14.39
CA GLU A 30 -3.35 -4.19 -15.00
C GLU A 30 -4.69 -3.60 -14.52
N SER A 31 -4.82 -3.37 -13.21
CA SER A 31 -6.05 -2.75 -12.66
C SER A 31 -6.25 -1.34 -13.18
N PHE A 32 -5.18 -0.56 -13.36
CA PHE A 32 -5.29 0.80 -13.87
C PHE A 32 -5.72 0.84 -15.34
N GLU A 33 -5.07 0.07 -16.21
CA GLU A 33 -5.40 -0.03 -17.63
C GLU A 33 -6.86 -0.45 -17.85
N LEU A 34 -7.36 -1.35 -17.00
CA LEU A 34 -8.73 -1.79 -16.97
C LEU A 34 -9.71 -0.67 -16.61
N LEU A 35 -9.34 0.24 -15.71
CA LEU A 35 -10.20 1.34 -15.24
C LEU A 35 -10.24 2.54 -16.18
N VAL A 36 -9.17 2.75 -16.97
CA VAL A 36 -9.06 3.92 -17.88
C VAL A 36 -10.30 4.10 -18.76
N PRO A 37 -10.81 3.09 -19.47
CA PRO A 37 -12.00 3.25 -20.31
C PRO A 37 -13.25 3.69 -19.54
N TRP A 38 -13.39 3.27 -18.28
CA TRP A 38 -14.55 3.57 -17.46
C TRP A 38 -14.52 4.99 -16.88
N CYS A 39 -13.32 5.46 -16.54
CA CYS A 39 -13.11 6.80 -16.01
C CYS A 39 -13.05 7.87 -17.11
N SER A 40 -12.44 7.55 -18.26
CA SER A 40 -12.24 8.49 -19.38
C SER A 40 -13.38 8.48 -20.42
N GLY A 41 -14.28 7.49 -20.37
CA GLY A 41 -15.37 7.34 -21.32
C GLY A 41 -16.40 8.48 -21.27
N GLN A 42 -17.02 8.76 -22.42
CA GLN A 42 -18.16 9.68 -22.54
C GLN A 42 -19.27 9.32 -21.53
N GLU A 43 -19.95 10.30 -20.94
CA GLU A 43 -21.10 10.07 -20.04
C GLU A 43 -22.02 8.99 -20.60
N SER A 44 -22.06 7.84 -19.93
CA SER A 44 -23.08 6.85 -20.23
C SER A 44 -24.41 7.49 -19.90
N GLY A 45 -25.31 7.61 -20.87
CA GLY A 45 -26.67 8.08 -20.60
C GLY A 45 -27.45 7.18 -19.63
N SER A 46 -26.93 5.98 -19.33
CA SER A 46 -27.52 5.05 -18.37
C SER A 46 -27.10 5.32 -16.93
N LYS A 47 -28.03 5.00 -16.02
CA LYS A 47 -27.82 5.10 -14.57
C LYS A 47 -26.75 4.12 -14.08
N ALA A 48 -26.73 2.88 -14.56
CA ALA A 48 -25.71 1.93 -14.12
C ALA A 48 -24.32 2.31 -14.61
N GLY A 49 -24.18 2.81 -15.84
CA GLY A 49 -22.88 3.28 -16.34
C GLY A 49 -22.31 4.43 -15.51
N THR A 50 -23.17 5.35 -15.05
CA THR A 50 -22.78 6.42 -14.12
C THR A 50 -22.30 5.85 -12.78
N MET A 51 -22.99 4.84 -12.25
CA MET A 51 -22.60 4.17 -11.00
C MET A 51 -21.29 3.37 -11.16
N ILE A 52 -21.10 2.67 -12.29
CA ILE A 52 -19.87 1.93 -12.58
C ILE A 52 -18.68 2.89 -12.68
N ARG A 53 -18.85 4.04 -13.35
CA ARG A 53 -17.83 5.09 -13.39
C ARG A 53 -17.46 5.59 -11.99
N ALA A 54 -18.46 5.88 -11.16
CA ALA A 54 -18.21 6.30 -9.78
C ALA A 54 -17.39 5.25 -9.02
N GLN A 55 -17.70 3.96 -9.19
CA GLN A 55 -16.92 2.88 -8.59
C GLN A 55 -15.51 2.76 -9.17
N ALA A 56 -15.32 2.96 -10.47
CA ALA A 56 -14.01 2.97 -11.10
C ALA A 56 -13.12 4.10 -10.53
N CYS A 57 -13.69 5.30 -10.33
CA CYS A 57 -13.02 6.41 -9.64
C CYS A 57 -12.67 6.07 -8.19
N SER A 58 -13.58 5.44 -7.44
CA SER A 58 -13.28 4.97 -6.07
C SER A 58 -12.15 3.95 -6.05
N TYR A 59 -12.07 3.07 -7.05
CA TYR A 59 -10.98 2.10 -7.20
C TYR A 59 -9.64 2.79 -7.48
N ALA A 60 -9.62 3.82 -8.34
CA ALA A 60 -8.42 4.60 -8.59
C ALA A 60 -7.89 5.30 -7.33
N ILE A 61 -8.78 5.85 -6.49
CA ILE A 61 -8.40 6.40 -5.17
C ILE A 61 -7.80 5.33 -4.26
N ALA A 62 -8.35 4.12 -4.30
CA ALA A 62 -7.83 3.01 -3.51
C ALA A 62 -6.42 2.59 -3.99
N ILE A 63 -6.16 2.62 -5.31
CA ILE A 63 -4.82 2.43 -5.88
C ILE A 63 -3.86 3.49 -5.35
N ASP A 64 -4.23 4.78 -5.40
CA ASP A 64 -3.39 5.88 -4.89
C ASP A 64 -3.05 5.72 -3.40
N LYS A 65 -4.04 5.35 -2.57
CA LYS A 65 -3.81 5.03 -1.16
C LYS A 65 -2.81 3.87 -1.00
N SER A 66 -2.88 2.83 -1.84
CA SER A 66 -1.95 1.70 -1.78
C SER A 66 -0.51 2.12 -2.14
N ILE A 67 -0.35 3.00 -3.12
CA ILE A 67 0.94 3.57 -3.53
C ILE A 67 1.54 4.41 -2.41
N ILE A 68 0.74 5.29 -1.81
CA ILE A 68 1.15 6.11 -0.66
C ILE A 68 1.57 5.21 0.52
N ALA A 69 0.84 4.12 0.77
CA ALA A 69 1.22 3.15 1.79
C ALA A 69 2.58 2.49 1.50
N ALA A 70 2.86 2.12 0.24
CA ALA A 70 4.16 1.57 -0.15
C ALA A 70 5.31 2.58 0.01
N GLN A 71 5.10 3.85 -0.35
CA GLN A 71 6.07 4.93 -0.09
C GLN A 71 6.37 5.09 1.41
N TYR A 72 5.37 4.91 2.28
CA TYR A 72 5.62 4.88 3.73
C TYR A 72 6.40 3.64 4.15
N GLY A 73 6.21 2.50 3.49
CA GLY A 73 7.02 1.28 3.68
C GLY A 73 8.49 1.52 3.40
N PHE A 74 8.79 2.15 2.26
CA PHE A 74 10.14 2.60 1.90
C PHE A 74 10.75 3.49 2.98
N ASN A 75 10.04 4.56 3.37
CA ASN A 75 10.53 5.49 4.38
C ASN A 75 10.79 4.78 5.71
N THR A 76 9.91 3.88 6.14
CA THR A 76 10.12 3.05 7.33
C THR A 76 11.41 2.22 7.23
N ALA A 77 11.65 1.54 6.11
CA ALA A 77 12.88 0.75 5.93
C ALA A 77 14.14 1.63 5.99
N ARG A 78 14.11 2.78 5.33
CA ARG A 78 15.21 3.75 5.35
C ARG A 78 15.51 4.30 6.74
N GLU A 79 14.48 4.62 7.53
CA GLU A 79 14.66 5.07 8.92
C GLU A 79 15.29 3.97 9.78
N VAL A 80 14.86 2.72 9.61
CA VAL A 80 15.48 1.57 10.31
C VAL A 80 16.95 1.48 9.97
N LEU A 81 17.32 1.48 8.69
CA LEU A 81 18.72 1.37 8.26
C LEU A 81 19.56 2.57 8.73
N THR A 82 18.95 3.76 8.84
CA THR A 82 19.61 4.94 9.41
C THR A 82 19.90 4.75 10.91
N ILE A 83 18.94 4.22 11.68
CA ILE A 83 19.15 3.85 13.09
C ILE A 83 20.32 2.86 13.24
N VAL A 84 20.45 1.88 12.35
CA VAL A 84 21.58 0.91 12.36
C VAL A 84 22.92 1.59 12.11
N ARG A 85 22.96 2.58 11.22
CA ARG A 85 24.18 3.33 10.91
C ARG A 85 24.59 4.22 12.08
N LEU A 86 23.63 4.90 12.70
CA LEU A 86 23.85 5.83 13.82
C LEU A 86 24.17 5.13 15.14
N SER A 87 23.65 3.92 15.37
CA SER A 87 23.93 3.13 16.58
C SER A 87 25.43 2.86 16.74
N LYS A 88 26.15 2.72 15.61
CA LYS A 88 27.62 2.56 15.56
C LYS A 88 28.38 3.85 15.88
N ALA A 89 27.75 5.01 15.71
CA ALA A 89 28.35 6.34 15.89
C ALA A 89 28.05 6.99 17.26
N CYS A 90 27.40 6.28 18.18
CA CYS A 90 27.06 6.73 19.55
C CYS A 90 26.11 7.96 19.68
N ASP A 91 25.45 8.42 18.62
CA ASP A 91 24.45 9.50 18.73
C ASP A 91 23.07 8.99 19.17
N LYS A 92 22.83 9.04 20.48
CA LYS A 92 21.54 8.63 21.08
C LYS A 92 20.37 9.55 20.71
N LYS A 93 20.64 10.85 20.48
CA LYS A 93 19.57 11.83 20.20
C LYS A 93 19.07 11.64 18.77
N GLY A 94 19.98 11.58 17.78
CA GLY A 94 19.63 11.28 16.40
C GLY A 94 18.88 9.95 16.29
N THR A 95 19.37 8.91 16.96
CA THR A 95 18.71 7.60 17.00
C THR A 95 17.25 7.66 17.47
N GLN A 96 16.95 8.49 18.49
CA GLN A 96 15.58 8.63 19.01
C GLN A 96 14.66 9.38 18.05
N GLU A 97 15.16 10.38 17.31
CA GLU A 97 14.41 11.13 16.31
C GLU A 97 14.00 10.21 15.14
N HIS A 98 14.95 9.45 14.58
CA HIS A 98 14.67 8.46 13.53
C HIS A 98 13.69 7.38 13.98
N TRP A 99 13.73 6.95 15.25
CA TRP A 99 12.74 6.02 15.79
C TRP A 99 11.31 6.59 15.77
N LYS A 100 11.16 7.86 16.15
CA LYS A 100 9.85 8.53 16.12
C LYS A 100 9.33 8.65 14.69
N ASP A 101 10.20 9.03 13.75
CA ASP A 101 9.83 9.15 12.34
C ASP A 101 9.46 7.79 11.73
N MET A 102 10.23 6.74 12.02
CA MET A 102 9.90 5.37 11.62
C MET A 102 8.49 4.97 12.07
N LEU A 103 8.15 5.18 13.34
CA LEU A 103 6.83 4.85 13.88
C LEU A 103 5.71 5.65 13.21
N LYS A 104 5.95 6.95 12.97
CA LYS A 104 5.01 7.83 12.27
C LYS A 104 4.77 7.39 10.84
N TRP A 105 5.81 6.99 10.11
CA TRP A 105 5.66 6.42 8.77
C TRP A 105 4.89 5.12 8.80
N ALA A 106 5.20 4.24 9.76
CA ALA A 106 4.52 2.96 9.87
C ALA A 106 3.02 3.09 10.15
N GLU A 107 2.64 3.99 11.05
CA GLU A 107 1.24 4.29 11.34
C GLU A 107 0.50 4.81 10.10
N ARG A 108 1.12 5.74 9.36
CA ARG A 108 0.55 6.30 8.13
C ARG A 108 0.43 5.26 7.02
N GLY A 109 1.45 4.41 6.85
CA GLY A 109 1.46 3.30 5.91
C GLY A 109 0.32 2.33 6.18
N LYS A 110 0.21 1.89 7.42
CA LYS A 110 -0.89 1.02 7.88
C LYS A 110 -2.26 1.63 7.60
N LYS A 111 -2.47 2.89 7.98
CA LYS A 111 -3.76 3.57 7.77
C LYS A 111 -4.15 3.57 6.29
N ASN A 112 -3.24 3.96 5.41
CA ASN A 112 -3.50 4.00 3.97
C ASN A 112 -3.73 2.61 3.38
N ALA A 113 -2.98 1.59 3.80
CA ALA A 113 -3.18 0.21 3.34
C ALA A 113 -4.56 -0.34 3.76
N ILE A 114 -4.99 -0.07 5.00
CA ILE A 114 -6.32 -0.46 5.49
C ILE A 114 -7.42 0.29 4.74
N ASP A 115 -7.25 1.59 4.54
CA ASP A 115 -8.25 2.39 3.84
C ASP A 115 -8.35 1.95 2.37
N ALA A 116 -7.24 1.69 1.69
CA ALA A 116 -7.21 1.10 0.35
C ALA A 116 -7.97 -0.24 0.31
N GLN A 117 -7.65 -1.15 1.24
CA GLN A 117 -8.32 -2.46 1.35
C GLN A 117 -9.84 -2.33 1.52
N LYS A 118 -10.30 -1.40 2.37
CA LYS A 118 -11.73 -1.16 2.59
C LYS A 118 -12.41 -0.66 1.33
N GLU A 119 -11.80 0.31 0.64
CA GLU A 119 -12.35 0.82 -0.62
C GLU A 119 -12.46 -0.28 -1.69
N PHE A 120 -11.44 -1.14 -1.83
CA PHE A 120 -11.51 -2.28 -2.77
C PHE A 120 -12.68 -3.21 -2.47
N ARG A 121 -12.88 -3.56 -1.20
CA ARG A 121 -14.01 -4.40 -0.78
C ARG A 121 -15.34 -3.74 -1.09
N ASN A 122 -15.46 -2.44 -0.82
CA ASN A 122 -16.67 -1.68 -1.09
C ASN A 122 -16.99 -1.65 -2.59
N VAL A 123 -15.99 -1.30 -3.42
CA VAL A 123 -16.13 -1.27 -4.88
C VAL A 123 -16.55 -2.64 -5.40
N ARG A 124 -15.91 -3.73 -4.95
CA ARG A 124 -16.28 -5.10 -5.35
C ARG A 124 -17.75 -5.41 -5.06
N VAL A 125 -18.19 -5.12 -3.83
CA VAL A 125 -19.58 -5.39 -3.41
C VAL A 125 -20.57 -4.57 -4.24
N ILE A 126 -20.26 -3.31 -4.55
CA ILE A 126 -21.14 -2.44 -5.33
C ILE A 126 -21.14 -2.88 -6.79
N LEU A 127 -19.99 -3.11 -7.42
CA LEU A 127 -19.90 -3.58 -8.80
C LEU A 127 -20.66 -4.89 -9.02
N MET A 128 -20.52 -5.86 -8.13
CA MET A 128 -21.29 -7.11 -8.21
C MET A 128 -22.80 -6.87 -8.16
N LYS A 129 -23.27 -5.95 -7.31
CA LYS A 129 -24.69 -5.58 -7.25
C LYS A 129 -25.16 -4.89 -8.52
N LEU A 130 -24.34 -3.98 -9.07
CA LEU A 130 -24.65 -3.27 -10.31
C LEU A 130 -24.74 -4.24 -11.49
N ILE A 131 -23.80 -5.19 -11.59
CA ILE A 131 -23.82 -6.22 -12.63
C ILE A 131 -25.09 -7.08 -12.53
N GLU A 132 -25.50 -7.48 -11.32
CA GLU A 132 -26.73 -8.26 -11.14
C GLU A 132 -28.02 -7.48 -11.39
N GLN A 133 -28.02 -6.16 -11.14
CA GLN A 133 -29.15 -5.28 -11.46
C GLN A 133 -29.28 -5.08 -12.97
N ALA A 134 -28.15 -4.80 -13.63
CA ALA A 134 -28.04 -4.59 -15.05
C ALA A 134 -28.52 -5.79 -15.88
N LYS A 135 -28.23 -7.02 -15.46
CA LYS A 135 -28.75 -8.24 -16.11
C LYS A 135 -30.26 -8.35 -16.13
N ARG A 136 -30.96 -7.65 -15.23
CA ARG A 136 -32.43 -7.65 -15.15
C ARG A 136 -33.05 -6.54 -15.98
N ASP A 137 -32.23 -5.62 -16.49
CA ASP A 137 -32.67 -4.49 -17.30
C ASP A 137 -32.45 -4.81 -18.79
N PRO A 138 -33.51 -4.95 -19.60
CA PRO A 138 -33.39 -5.25 -21.02
C PRO A 138 -32.84 -4.07 -21.85
N GLU A 139 -32.75 -2.86 -21.29
CA GLU A 139 -32.23 -1.67 -21.98
C GLU A 139 -30.71 -1.50 -21.84
N GLU A 140 -30.04 -2.28 -20.99
CA GLU A 140 -28.59 -2.18 -20.80
C GLU A 140 -27.78 -3.09 -21.74
N THR A 141 -26.79 -2.51 -22.40
CA THR A 141 -25.87 -3.23 -23.31
C THR A 141 -25.05 -4.28 -22.55
N HIS A 142 -25.39 -5.55 -22.75
CA HIS A 142 -24.76 -6.70 -22.11
C HIS A 142 -23.24 -6.81 -22.37
N ASP A 143 -22.74 -6.35 -23.52
CA ASP A 143 -21.32 -6.45 -23.89
C ASP A 143 -20.37 -5.71 -22.94
N GLN A 144 -20.75 -4.51 -22.47
CA GLN A 144 -19.95 -3.73 -21.53
C GLN A 144 -19.91 -4.37 -20.14
N LEU A 145 -21.02 -4.99 -19.73
CA LEU A 145 -21.14 -5.71 -18.47
C LEU A 145 -20.36 -7.01 -18.46
N ASP A 146 -20.39 -7.75 -19.57
CA ASP A 146 -19.60 -8.98 -19.71
C ASP A 146 -18.10 -8.67 -19.72
N THR A 147 -17.71 -7.55 -20.35
CA THR A 147 -16.33 -7.03 -20.27
C THR A 147 -15.95 -6.71 -18.83
N LEU A 148 -16.74 -5.92 -18.10
CA LEU A 148 -16.49 -5.61 -16.69
C LEU A 148 -16.43 -6.86 -15.80
N LYS A 149 -17.29 -7.84 -16.06
CA LYS A 149 -17.34 -9.10 -15.31
C LYS A 149 -16.09 -9.94 -15.54
N SER A 150 -15.59 -9.98 -16.78
CA SER A 150 -14.34 -10.67 -17.14
C SER A 150 -13.11 -10.07 -16.44
N HIS A 151 -13.21 -8.81 -16.05
CA HIS A 151 -12.18 -8.02 -15.39
C HIS A 151 -12.19 -8.12 -13.85
N ILE A 152 -13.24 -8.68 -13.23
CA ILE A 152 -13.32 -8.86 -11.77
C ILE A 152 -12.11 -9.64 -11.20
N PRO A 153 -11.63 -10.74 -11.81
CA PRO A 153 -10.49 -11.49 -11.28
C PRO A 153 -9.21 -10.67 -11.15
N VAL A 154 -8.96 -9.74 -12.07
CA VAL A 154 -7.80 -8.81 -12.02
C VAL A 154 -7.91 -7.93 -10.78
N LEU A 155 -9.09 -7.34 -10.56
CA LEU A 155 -9.36 -6.50 -9.40
C LEU A 155 -9.31 -7.28 -8.08
N GLU A 156 -9.63 -8.57 -8.09
CA GLU A 156 -9.52 -9.47 -6.94
C GLU A 156 -8.07 -9.80 -6.63
N ARG A 157 -7.24 -10.10 -7.65
CA ARG A 157 -5.80 -10.32 -7.49
C ARG A 157 -5.15 -9.10 -6.85
N PHE A 158 -5.44 -7.89 -7.33
CA PHE A 158 -4.90 -6.67 -6.74
C PHE A 158 -5.38 -6.47 -5.29
N SER A 159 -6.67 -6.69 -5.01
CA SER A 159 -7.21 -6.60 -3.65
C SER A 159 -6.54 -7.58 -2.68
N GLU A 160 -6.17 -8.76 -3.16
CA GLU A 160 -5.41 -9.74 -2.39
C GLU A 160 -4.00 -9.23 -2.08
N GLN A 161 -3.29 -8.67 -3.05
CA GLN A 161 -1.96 -8.08 -2.84
C GLN A 161 -2.00 -6.93 -1.81
N VAL A 162 -2.98 -6.03 -1.92
CA VAL A 162 -3.20 -4.95 -0.94
C VAL A 162 -3.55 -5.51 0.45
N SER A 163 -4.28 -6.62 0.51
CA SER A 163 -4.61 -7.29 1.77
C SER A 163 -3.38 -7.90 2.44
N GLN A 164 -2.51 -8.55 1.67
CA GLN A 164 -1.23 -9.06 2.16
C GLN A 164 -0.35 -7.91 2.65
N PHE A 165 -0.32 -6.80 1.91
CA PHE A 165 0.42 -5.60 2.30
C PHE A 165 -0.11 -4.97 3.60
N ALA A 166 -1.43 -4.84 3.75
CA ALA A 166 -2.04 -4.40 5.00
C ALA A 166 -1.74 -5.34 6.18
N SER A 167 -1.70 -6.66 5.93
CA SER A 167 -1.29 -7.64 6.94
C SER A 167 0.18 -7.49 7.34
N TRP A 168 1.06 -7.16 6.40
CA TRP A 168 2.47 -6.89 6.69
C TRP A 168 2.63 -5.71 7.66
N TRP A 169 1.89 -4.62 7.43
CA TRP A 169 1.83 -3.48 8.35
C TRP A 169 1.36 -3.85 9.76
N ASN A 170 0.32 -4.71 9.87
CA ASN A 170 -0.13 -5.22 11.16
C ASN A 170 0.95 -6.06 11.85
N GLY A 171 1.69 -6.87 11.09
CA GLY A 171 2.84 -7.62 11.58
C GLY A 171 3.93 -6.71 12.16
N LEU A 172 4.26 -5.62 11.46
CA LEU A 172 5.24 -4.62 11.91
C LEU A 172 4.83 -3.98 13.23
N GLU A 173 3.57 -3.54 13.35
CA GLU A 173 3.05 -2.94 14.56
C GLU A 173 3.05 -3.92 15.74
N MET A 174 2.61 -5.17 15.53
CA MET A 174 2.60 -6.19 16.59
C MET A 174 4.00 -6.53 17.08
N GLN A 175 4.97 -6.66 16.16
CA GLN A 175 6.36 -6.93 16.51
C GLN A 175 7.01 -5.74 17.22
N ASN A 176 6.80 -4.52 16.75
CA ASN A 176 7.39 -3.32 17.37
C ASN A 176 6.70 -2.93 18.68
N GLY A 177 5.38 -3.07 18.78
CA GLY A 177 4.63 -2.81 20.01
C GLY A 177 4.95 -3.81 21.13
N SER A 178 5.20 -5.08 20.78
CA SER A 178 5.62 -6.10 21.74
C SER A 178 7.11 -6.00 22.11
N GLN A 179 7.98 -5.62 21.16
CA GLN A 179 9.39 -5.38 21.43
C GLN A 179 9.60 -4.13 22.26
N HIS A 180 8.97 -2.99 21.94
CA HIS A 180 9.09 -1.77 22.75
C HIS A 180 8.77 -2.02 24.24
N ARG A 181 7.82 -2.90 24.55
CA ARG A 181 7.51 -3.32 25.93
C ARG A 181 8.54 -4.25 26.57
N ARG A 182 9.21 -5.11 25.78
CA ARG A 182 10.19 -6.12 26.28
C ARG A 182 11.62 -5.60 26.34
N THR A 183 11.95 -4.65 25.47
CA THR A 183 13.29 -4.12 25.25
C THR A 183 13.81 -3.24 26.40
N MET A 184 13.00 -2.97 27.43
CA MET A 184 13.49 -2.33 28.66
C MET A 184 14.31 -3.25 29.58
N MET A 185 14.41 -4.58 29.35
CA MET A 185 15.02 -5.45 30.38
C MET A 185 16.28 -6.25 30.02
N LEU A 186 16.53 -6.73 28.78
CA LEU A 186 17.63 -7.69 28.57
C LEU A 186 18.17 -7.67 27.13
N GLN A 187 19.51 -7.69 26.96
CA GLN A 187 20.30 -8.38 25.91
C GLN A 187 21.41 -7.52 25.27
N SER A 188 22.70 -7.83 25.53
CA SER A 188 23.84 -7.16 24.87
C SER A 188 24.77 -8.06 24.04
N MET A 189 24.63 -9.40 24.06
CA MET A 189 25.57 -10.28 23.32
C MET A 189 24.92 -11.19 22.25
N TYR A 190 23.62 -11.48 22.34
CA TYR A 190 22.89 -12.28 21.33
C TYR A 190 22.53 -11.46 20.07
N ASN A 191 22.89 -10.17 20.04
CA ASN A 191 22.37 -9.22 19.05
C ASN A 191 23.19 -9.18 17.77
N GLN A 192 24.52 -9.28 17.75
CA GLN A 192 25.32 -8.96 16.54
C GLN A 192 25.04 -9.85 15.30
N VAL A 193 24.94 -11.17 15.46
CA VAL A 193 24.66 -12.08 14.32
C VAL A 193 23.21 -11.94 13.84
N ARG A 194 22.28 -11.74 14.78
CA ARG A 194 20.87 -11.44 14.51
C ARG A 194 20.67 -10.04 13.93
N GLU A 195 21.59 -9.12 14.21
CA GLU A 195 21.63 -7.77 13.67
C GLU A 195 21.91 -7.82 12.17
N ALA A 196 22.92 -8.60 11.75
CA ALA A 196 23.29 -8.72 10.34
C ALA A 196 22.15 -9.30 9.47
N SER A 197 21.47 -10.35 9.93
CA SER A 197 20.36 -10.94 9.17
C SER A 197 19.14 -10.00 9.12
N VAL A 198 18.80 -9.35 10.24
CA VAL A 198 17.70 -8.37 10.28
C VAL A 198 18.01 -7.15 9.41
N VAL A 199 19.26 -6.68 9.41
CA VAL A 199 19.70 -5.60 8.52
C VAL A 199 19.59 -6.02 7.06
N ALA A 200 20.01 -7.24 6.71
CA ALA A 200 19.90 -7.74 5.34
C ALA A 200 18.43 -7.83 4.88
N GLU A 201 17.50 -8.23 5.76
CA GLU A 201 16.06 -8.20 5.46
C GLU A 201 15.54 -6.78 5.20
N TRP A 202 15.94 -5.81 6.01
CA TRP A 202 15.55 -4.40 5.82
C TRP A 202 16.17 -3.78 4.57
N MET A 203 17.42 -4.11 4.24
CA MET A 203 18.06 -3.69 2.99
C MET A 203 17.34 -4.27 1.78
N LYS A 204 17.06 -5.59 1.80
CA LYS A 204 16.28 -6.23 0.74
C LYS A 204 14.92 -5.57 0.57
N LEU A 205 14.24 -5.26 1.67
CA LEU A 205 12.94 -4.59 1.63
C LEU A 205 13.04 -3.15 1.08
N GLU A 206 14.08 -2.40 1.46
CA GLU A 206 14.37 -1.07 0.89
C GLU A 206 14.56 -1.17 -0.63
N ASP A 207 15.37 -2.11 -1.12
CA ASP A 207 15.61 -2.33 -2.55
C ASP A 207 14.30 -2.66 -3.29
N GLN A 208 13.49 -3.60 -2.76
CA GLN A 208 12.20 -3.94 -3.38
C GLN A 208 11.24 -2.75 -3.43
N TYR A 209 11.27 -1.86 -2.43
CA TYR A 209 10.48 -0.62 -2.48
C TYR A 209 11.04 0.41 -3.46
N VAL A 210 12.36 0.48 -3.67
CA VAL A 210 12.95 1.34 -4.71
C VAL A 210 12.44 0.90 -6.08
N ASP A 211 12.45 -0.40 -6.35
CA ASP A 211 11.96 -0.96 -7.61
C ASP A 211 10.46 -0.67 -7.79
N TYR A 212 9.65 -0.95 -6.76
CA TYR A 212 8.22 -0.64 -6.74
C TYR A 212 7.95 0.86 -7.00
N THR A 213 8.61 1.74 -6.24
CA THR A 213 8.36 3.19 -6.34
C THR A 213 8.81 3.76 -7.68
N SER A 214 9.86 3.20 -8.27
CA SER A 214 10.29 3.57 -9.63
C SER A 214 9.25 3.15 -10.67
N ALA A 215 8.78 1.89 -10.62
CA ALA A 215 7.75 1.39 -11.54
C ALA A 215 6.43 2.16 -11.43
N ILE A 216 5.99 2.47 -10.20
CA ILE A 216 4.80 3.29 -9.99
C ILE A 216 5.01 4.74 -10.45
N LYS A 217 6.17 5.32 -10.19
CA LYS A 217 6.47 6.67 -10.66
C LYS A 217 6.36 6.73 -12.18
N ASP A 218 6.97 5.77 -12.87
CA ASP A 218 6.88 5.65 -14.32
C ASP A 218 5.42 5.50 -14.78
N LEU A 219 4.61 4.67 -14.10
CA LEU A 219 3.17 4.58 -14.36
C LEU A 219 2.47 5.95 -14.22
N THR A 220 2.75 6.71 -13.15
CA THR A 220 2.10 8.00 -12.90
C THR A 220 2.58 9.15 -13.79
N GLU A 221 3.86 9.14 -14.20
CA GLU A 221 4.46 10.18 -15.02
C GLU A 221 4.26 9.95 -16.52
N LEU A 222 4.30 8.69 -16.96
CA LEU A 222 4.12 8.31 -18.36
C LEU A 222 2.64 8.20 -18.76
N ASN A 223 1.72 8.08 -17.79
CA ASN A 223 0.30 7.91 -18.07
C ASN A 223 -0.51 9.16 -17.65
N PRO A 224 -0.74 10.14 -18.56
CA PRO A 224 -1.49 11.35 -18.24
C PRO A 224 -2.95 11.07 -17.85
N ASP A 225 -3.51 9.94 -18.27
CA ASP A 225 -4.85 9.51 -17.88
C ASP A 225 -4.91 9.20 -16.38
N TYR A 226 -3.84 8.66 -15.80
CA TYR A 226 -3.78 8.37 -14.35
C TYR A 226 -4.01 9.62 -13.52
N LYS A 227 -3.27 10.68 -13.84
CA LYS A 227 -3.40 11.97 -13.17
C LYS A 227 -4.79 12.57 -13.35
N THR A 228 -5.35 12.46 -14.55
CA THR A 228 -6.66 13.00 -14.87
C THR A 228 -7.77 12.27 -14.11
N ILE A 229 -7.72 10.94 -14.08
CA ILE A 229 -8.67 10.08 -13.35
C ILE A 229 -8.63 10.38 -11.85
N LEU A 230 -7.44 10.49 -11.26
CA LEU A 230 -7.31 10.84 -9.85
C LEU A 230 -7.85 12.24 -9.54
N GLN A 231 -7.55 13.24 -10.37
CA GLN A 231 -8.08 14.59 -10.19
C GLN A 231 -9.60 14.62 -10.25
N GLN A 232 -10.20 13.91 -11.21
CA GLN A 232 -11.65 13.77 -11.33
C GLN A 232 -12.27 13.05 -10.14
N ALA A 233 -11.65 11.94 -9.71
CA ALA A 233 -12.13 11.16 -8.57
C ALA A 233 -12.10 11.98 -7.26
N LEU A 234 -11.05 12.76 -7.05
CA LEU A 234 -10.92 13.65 -5.89
C LEU A 234 -11.91 14.82 -5.94
N ALA A 235 -12.16 15.40 -7.12
CA ALA A 235 -13.13 16.47 -7.29
C ALA A 235 -14.59 15.98 -7.09
N GLY A 236 -14.90 14.77 -7.57
CA GLY A 236 -16.22 14.15 -7.41
C GLY A 236 -16.59 13.89 -5.95
N ASN A 237 -15.64 13.37 -5.16
CA ASN A 237 -15.86 13.10 -3.73
C ASN A 237 -16.15 14.36 -2.91
N MET A 238 -15.60 15.52 -3.29
CA MET A 238 -15.89 16.79 -2.61
C MET A 238 -17.33 17.30 -2.87
N SER A 239 -17.98 16.83 -3.93
CA SER A 239 -19.34 17.28 -4.29
C SER A 239 -20.44 16.48 -3.57
N THR A 240 -20.14 15.26 -3.12
CA THR A 240 -21.10 14.35 -2.47
C THR A 240 -21.13 14.41 -0.93
N SER A 241 -20.25 15.20 -0.30
CA SER A 241 -20.19 15.37 1.17
C SER A 241 -20.92 16.61 1.69
N ARG A 242 -21.89 17.15 0.94
CA ARG A 242 -22.76 18.26 1.36
C ARG A 242 -24.18 17.79 1.61
#